data_AF-D0LJH1-F1
#
_entry.id   AF-D0LJH1-F1
#
_cell.length_a   1.000
_cell.length_b   1.000
_cell.length_c   1.000
_cell.angle_alpha   90.00
_cell.angle_beta   90.00
_cell.angle_gamma   90.00
#
_symmetry.space_group_name_H-M   'P 1'
#
loop_
_entity.id
_entity.type
_entity.pdbx_description
1 polymer ?
#
loop_
_entity_poly.entity_id
_entity_poly.type
_entity_poly.pdbx_seq_one_letter_code
_entity_poly.pdbx_strand_id
1 'polypeptide(L)'
;MKRSDRNALREGPLQFEYKTALEELTILPEMAKDYLDGSAPGAFTALRNELEKVRRRPAGCRLRWETQEHMRISTKPSRDYQAGHQSSGTVRGVLEFTWEIENVEERGKKKGVAHKRFQLVGLASTRIYLYGDDDKLVARWNFDVGDAASPGCHFHVQLAESKEALAASSAGQTQSLYSAVDVPRWPSVIFTPSDAVDFVLGELFQEGWRKEADRYARNQPRWATLQKKRLTEVLSWMHRRVEKSDGAAWLSLKAAKPPVGLLLSSSK
;
A
#
# COMPACT_ATOMS: atom_id res chain seq x y z
N MET A 1 -11.69 -5.62 -31.87
CA MET A 1 -10.99 -5.25 -30.61
C MET A 1 -11.02 -3.74 -30.46
N LYS A 2 -11.62 -3.20 -29.39
CA LYS A 2 -11.71 -1.74 -29.20
C LYS A 2 -10.33 -1.20 -28.80
N ARG A 3 -10.05 0.07 -29.12
CA ARG A 3 -8.73 0.71 -28.89
C ARG A 3 -8.33 0.76 -27.40
N SER A 4 -9.29 0.67 -26.46
CA SER A 4 -9.03 0.55 -25.02
C SER A 4 -8.41 -0.80 -24.64
N ASP A 5 -8.75 -1.89 -25.34
CA ASP A 5 -8.22 -3.23 -25.08
C ASP A 5 -6.73 -3.36 -25.47
N ARG A 6 -6.27 -2.57 -26.45
CA ARG A 6 -4.86 -2.57 -26.88
C ARG A 6 -3.92 -1.91 -25.87
N ASN A 7 -4.38 -0.90 -25.14
CA ASN A 7 -3.58 -0.28 -24.07
C ASN A 7 -3.59 -1.11 -22.78
N ALA A 8 -4.65 -1.91 -22.54
CA ALA A 8 -4.76 -2.82 -21.40
C ALA A 8 -3.81 -4.03 -21.45
N LEU A 9 -3.13 -4.25 -22.59
CA LEU A 9 -2.20 -5.37 -22.80
C LEU A 9 -0.74 -4.93 -22.96
N ARG A 10 -0.45 -3.62 -22.97
CA ARG A 10 0.91 -3.12 -23.13
C ARG A 10 1.65 -3.23 -21.78
N GLU A 11 2.81 -3.87 -21.80
CA GLU A 11 3.76 -3.84 -20.68
C GLU A 11 4.43 -2.46 -20.60
N GLY A 12 4.64 -1.98 -19.38
CA GLY A 12 5.19 -0.67 -19.11
C GLY A 12 4.91 -0.25 -17.67
N PRO A 13 5.21 0.99 -17.29
CA PRO A 13 5.07 1.43 -15.92
C PRO A 13 3.59 1.49 -15.50
N LEU A 14 3.30 1.03 -14.29
CA LEU A 14 1.94 1.04 -13.74
C LEU A 14 1.39 2.47 -13.67
N GLN A 15 0.17 2.66 -14.16
CA GLN A 15 -0.51 3.95 -14.15
C GLN A 15 -1.63 4.00 -13.12
N PHE A 16 -1.76 5.19 -12.53
CA PHE A 16 -2.76 5.51 -11.52
C PHE A 16 -3.54 6.76 -11.94
N GLU A 17 -4.81 6.83 -11.54
CA GLU A 17 -5.61 8.05 -11.69
C GLU A 17 -5.42 8.95 -10.48
N TYR A 18 -5.10 10.23 -10.73
CA TYR A 18 -5.04 11.23 -9.65
C TYR A 18 -6.33 11.29 -8.87
N LYS A 19 -7.48 11.23 -9.57
CA LYS A 19 -8.80 11.28 -8.94
C LYS A 19 -8.94 10.20 -7.87
N THR A 20 -8.57 8.96 -8.19
CA THR A 20 -8.67 7.82 -7.28
C THR A 20 -7.70 7.95 -6.12
N ALA A 21 -6.42 8.25 -6.38
CA ALA A 21 -5.42 8.40 -5.32
C ALA A 21 -5.78 9.54 -4.34
N LEU A 22 -6.25 10.69 -4.85
CA LEU A 22 -6.67 11.82 -4.02
C LEU A 22 -7.94 11.51 -3.21
N GLU A 23 -8.86 10.74 -3.79
CA GLU A 23 -10.07 10.28 -3.13
C GLU A 23 -9.75 9.31 -1.99
N GLU A 24 -8.80 8.39 -2.18
CA GLU A 24 -8.29 7.51 -1.13
C GLU A 24 -7.68 8.29 0.05
N LEU A 25 -6.87 9.31 -0.24
CA LEU A 25 -6.26 10.19 0.78
C LEU A 25 -7.28 11.06 1.53
N THR A 26 -8.52 11.11 1.06
CA THR A 26 -9.61 11.86 1.70
C THR A 26 -10.49 10.95 2.53
N ILE A 27 -10.91 9.82 1.94
CA ILE A 27 -11.88 8.92 2.57
C ILE A 27 -11.24 8.13 3.72
N LEU A 28 -10.03 7.62 3.51
CA LEU A 28 -9.38 6.75 4.50
C LEU A 28 -9.16 7.42 5.86
N PRO A 29 -8.61 8.65 5.98
CA PRO A 29 -8.44 9.28 7.29
C PRO A 29 -9.77 9.56 8.00
N GLU A 30 -10.86 9.84 7.26
CA GLU A 30 -12.19 10.02 7.85
C GLU A 30 -12.72 8.70 8.43
N MET A 31 -12.57 7.60 7.68
CA MET A 31 -12.96 6.26 8.09
C MET A 31 -12.11 5.75 9.26
N ALA A 32 -10.82 6.02 9.24
CA ALA A 32 -9.84 5.53 10.21
C ALA A 32 -9.60 6.45 11.41
N LYS A 33 -10.40 7.53 11.56
CA LYS A 33 -10.17 8.58 12.57
C LYS A 33 -9.98 8.07 14.00
N ASP A 34 -10.68 6.99 14.36
CA ASP A 34 -10.67 6.45 15.72
C ASP A 34 -9.50 5.48 15.94
N TYR A 35 -8.78 5.12 14.88
CA TYR A 35 -7.68 4.16 14.87
C TYR A 35 -6.32 4.79 14.56
N LEU A 36 -6.31 6.02 14.04
CA LEU A 36 -5.11 6.79 13.74
C LEU A 36 -4.75 7.74 14.89
N ASP A 37 -3.47 8.07 15.01
CA ASP A 37 -3.02 9.09 15.95
C ASP A 37 -3.48 10.50 15.54
N GLY A 38 -3.31 11.48 16.44
CA GLY A 38 -3.74 12.86 16.19
C GLY A 38 -2.95 13.58 15.08
N SER A 39 -1.81 13.06 14.65
CA SER A 39 -0.96 13.66 13.62
C SER A 39 -1.36 13.20 12.20
N ALA A 40 -1.97 12.02 12.09
CA ALA A 40 -2.31 11.40 10.82
C ALA A 40 -3.16 12.29 9.88
N PRO A 41 -4.19 13.05 10.34
CA PRO A 41 -4.94 13.93 9.44
C PRO A 41 -4.05 14.98 8.75
N GLY A 42 -3.04 15.50 9.46
CA GLY A 42 -2.06 16.42 8.89
C GLY A 42 -1.19 15.74 7.84
N ALA A 43 -0.74 14.51 8.10
CA ALA A 43 0.05 13.71 7.17
C ALA A 43 -0.71 13.44 5.86
N PHE A 44 -1.96 12.96 5.94
CA PHE A 44 -2.81 12.75 4.75
C PHE A 44 -3.03 14.05 3.97
N THR A 45 -3.27 15.16 4.66
CA THR A 45 -3.43 16.48 4.02
C THR A 45 -2.17 16.91 3.28
N ALA A 46 -0.99 16.74 3.88
CA ALA A 46 0.29 17.05 3.24
C ALA A 46 0.52 16.21 1.99
N LEU A 47 0.31 14.89 2.08
CA LEU A 47 0.46 13.96 0.96
C LEU A 47 -0.49 14.29 -0.20
N ARG A 48 -1.75 14.61 0.12
CA ARG A 48 -2.75 15.04 -0.86
C ARG A 48 -2.33 16.33 -1.55
N ASN A 49 -1.86 17.32 -0.80
CA ASN A 49 -1.42 18.60 -1.33
C ASN A 49 -0.20 18.45 -2.25
N GLU A 50 0.78 17.62 -1.86
CA GLU A 50 1.91 17.30 -2.72
C GLU A 50 1.46 16.63 -4.02
N LEU A 51 0.55 15.65 -3.95
CA LEU A 51 0.05 14.97 -5.13
C LEU A 51 -0.72 15.92 -6.07
N GLU A 52 -1.50 16.87 -5.54
CA GLU A 52 -2.16 17.93 -6.34
C GLU A 52 -1.15 18.90 -6.98
N LYS A 53 -0.05 19.22 -6.30
CA LYS A 53 1.04 20.02 -6.89
C LYS A 53 1.67 19.26 -8.06
N VAL A 54 1.96 17.97 -7.88
CA VAL A 54 2.54 17.12 -8.93
C VAL A 54 1.62 17.07 -10.15
N ARG A 55 0.32 16.92 -9.94
CA ARG A 55 -0.70 16.88 -11.00
C ARG A 55 -0.71 18.09 -11.94
N ARG A 56 -0.25 19.26 -11.46
CA ARG A 56 -0.18 20.51 -12.22
C ARG A 56 1.15 20.74 -12.93
N ARG A 57 2.18 19.94 -12.63
CA ARG A 57 3.48 20.02 -13.29
C ARG A 57 3.43 19.47 -14.72
N PRO A 58 4.40 19.82 -15.59
CA PRO A 58 4.53 19.20 -16.91
C PRO A 58 4.72 17.67 -16.84
N ALA A 59 4.45 16.98 -17.95
CA ALA A 59 4.90 15.60 -18.19
C ALA A 59 6.43 15.55 -18.36
N GLY A 60 7.06 14.38 -18.18
CA GLY A 60 8.51 14.24 -18.24
C GLY A 60 9.25 14.50 -16.93
N CYS A 61 8.59 15.15 -15.96
CA CYS A 61 9.22 15.48 -14.67
C CYS A 61 9.06 14.33 -13.66
N ARG A 62 10.13 13.56 -13.45
CA ARG A 62 10.23 12.58 -12.35
C ARG A 62 10.27 13.31 -11.01
N LEU A 63 9.44 12.86 -10.07
CA LEU A 63 9.26 13.47 -8.76
C LEU A 63 9.15 12.40 -7.69
N ARG A 64 9.64 12.73 -6.50
CA ARG A 64 9.57 11.88 -5.32
C ARG A 64 8.38 12.33 -4.46
N TRP A 65 7.38 11.46 -4.36
CA TRP A 65 6.21 11.63 -3.50
C TRP A 65 6.38 10.74 -2.28
N GLU A 66 6.50 11.35 -1.10
CA GLU A 66 6.86 10.62 0.12
C GLU A 66 6.31 11.27 1.38
N THR A 67 6.21 10.47 2.44
CA THR A 67 6.00 10.97 3.81
C THR A 67 7.25 11.70 4.30
N GLN A 68 7.04 12.88 4.89
CA GLN A 68 8.10 13.60 5.60
C GLN A 68 8.27 13.01 7.01
N GLU A 69 9.48 13.06 7.57
CA GLU A 69 9.79 12.45 8.88
C GLU A 69 8.89 12.95 10.02
N HIS A 70 8.54 14.24 10.00
CA HIS A 70 7.64 14.87 10.99
C HIS A 70 6.15 14.70 10.68
N MET A 71 5.80 14.01 9.57
CA MET A 71 4.44 13.81 9.06
C MET A 71 4.21 12.35 8.66
N ARG A 72 4.68 11.42 9.50
CA ARG A 72 4.39 9.99 9.33
C ARG A 72 2.94 9.70 9.73
N ILE A 73 2.35 8.69 9.10
CA ILE A 73 1.01 8.22 9.47
C ILE A 73 1.19 7.16 10.54
N SER A 74 0.72 7.41 11.77
CA SER A 74 0.74 6.38 12.82
C SER A 74 -0.65 5.95 13.24
N THR A 75 -0.76 4.68 13.62
CA THR A 75 -1.94 4.16 14.30
C THR A 75 -1.88 4.50 15.79
N LYS A 76 -3.03 4.45 16.45
CA LYS A 76 -3.06 4.31 17.91
C LYS A 76 -2.44 2.96 18.31
N PRO A 77 -1.93 2.84 19.54
CA PRO A 77 -1.55 1.55 20.09
C PRO A 77 -2.77 0.61 20.15
N SER A 78 -2.58 -0.65 19.77
CA SER A 78 -3.60 -1.70 19.80
C SER A 78 -3.14 -2.89 20.61
N ARG A 79 -4.10 -3.59 21.24
CA ARG A 79 -3.91 -4.91 21.86
C ARG A 79 -4.54 -6.04 21.05
N ASP A 80 -5.19 -5.73 19.94
CA ASP A 80 -6.01 -6.72 19.24
C ASP A 80 -5.23 -7.52 18.19
N TYR A 81 -3.93 -7.27 18.00
CA TYR A 81 -3.12 -7.82 16.90
C TYR A 81 -2.87 -9.35 16.94
N GLN A 82 -3.39 -10.08 17.93
CA GLN A 82 -3.37 -11.54 17.99
C GLN A 82 -4.80 -12.07 18.08
N ALA A 83 -5.29 -12.70 17.02
CA ALA A 83 -6.67 -13.17 16.97
C ALA A 83 -6.89 -14.36 17.92
N GLY A 84 -7.83 -14.22 18.86
CA GLY A 84 -8.22 -15.31 19.77
C GLY A 84 -7.24 -15.58 20.91
N HIS A 85 -6.17 -14.78 21.04
CA HIS A 85 -5.21 -14.85 22.15
C HIS A 85 -5.12 -13.50 22.86
N GLN A 86 -4.76 -13.54 24.14
CA GLN A 86 -4.45 -12.32 24.89
C GLN A 86 -3.07 -11.82 24.44
N SER A 87 -3.03 -10.62 23.87
CA SER A 87 -1.78 -9.97 23.51
C SER A 87 -0.94 -9.64 24.75
N SER A 88 0.38 -9.73 24.58
CA SER A 88 1.35 -9.52 25.68
C SER A 88 1.63 -8.04 25.98
N GLY A 89 1.23 -7.13 25.09
CA GLY A 89 1.49 -5.68 25.18
C GLY A 89 0.71 -4.90 24.13
N THR A 90 0.96 -3.60 24.00
CA THR A 90 0.41 -2.80 22.89
C THR A 90 1.38 -2.70 21.72
N VAL A 91 0.84 -2.60 20.51
CA VAL A 91 1.61 -2.36 19.28
C VAL A 91 1.00 -1.21 18.51
N ARG A 92 1.84 -0.28 18.04
CA ARG A 92 1.47 0.80 17.13
C ARG A 92 2.20 0.65 15.80
N GLY A 93 1.51 0.94 14.70
CA GLY A 93 2.08 1.00 13.37
C GLY A 93 2.48 2.42 13.01
N VAL A 94 3.63 2.58 12.36
CA VAL A 94 4.10 3.84 11.76
C VAL A 94 4.38 3.59 10.29
N LEU A 95 3.73 4.35 9.42
CA LEU A 95 3.85 4.22 7.98
C LEU A 95 4.82 5.25 7.41
N GLU A 96 5.70 4.78 6.55
CA GLU A 96 6.49 5.57 5.64
C GLU A 96 6.23 5.12 4.21
N PHE A 97 6.20 6.03 3.24
CA PHE A 97 6.28 5.60 1.85
C PHE A 97 7.12 6.57 1.04
N THR A 98 7.71 6.04 -0.03
CA THR A 98 8.51 6.78 -0.99
C THR A 98 8.25 6.24 -2.38
N TRP A 99 7.64 7.07 -3.22
CA TRP A 99 7.26 6.73 -4.58
C TRP A 99 7.84 7.72 -5.58
N GLU A 100 8.45 7.23 -6.64
CA GLU A 100 8.92 8.02 -7.76
C GLU A 100 7.90 7.97 -8.89
N ILE A 101 7.29 9.13 -9.14
CA ILE A 101 6.16 9.27 -10.04
C ILE A 101 6.44 10.30 -11.12
N GLU A 102 5.78 10.13 -12.25
CA GLU A 102 5.79 11.06 -13.37
C GLU A 102 4.38 11.23 -13.94
N ASN A 103 4.06 12.42 -14.41
CA ASN A 103 2.82 12.68 -15.14
C ASN A 103 2.80 11.96 -16.49
N VAL A 104 1.71 11.26 -16.79
CA VAL A 104 1.52 10.63 -18.11
C VAL A 104 1.21 11.72 -19.15
N GLU A 105 1.91 11.68 -20.28
CA GLU A 105 1.64 12.57 -21.41
C GLU A 105 0.27 12.23 -22.05
N GLU A 106 -0.60 13.23 -22.15
CA GLU A 106 -1.93 13.10 -22.75
C GLU A 106 -1.96 13.81 -24.10
N ARG A 107 -2.19 13.07 -25.19
CA ARG A 107 -2.31 13.65 -26.53
C ARG A 107 -3.43 14.69 -26.58
N GLY A 108 -3.13 15.87 -27.14
CA GLY A 108 -4.10 16.95 -27.30
C GLY A 108 -4.43 17.71 -26.01
N LYS A 109 -3.70 17.46 -24.92
CA LYS A 109 -3.86 18.20 -23.68
C LYS A 109 -3.48 19.68 -23.88
N LYS A 110 -4.39 20.58 -23.54
CA LYS A 110 -4.14 22.03 -23.55
C LYS A 110 -3.15 22.42 -22.45
N LYS A 111 -2.27 23.39 -22.72
CA LYS A 111 -1.35 23.97 -21.73
C LYS A 111 -2.15 24.48 -20.52
N GLY A 112 -1.68 24.16 -19.31
CA GLY A 112 -2.31 24.57 -18.05
C GLY A 112 -3.44 23.65 -17.53
N VAL A 113 -3.87 22.64 -18.29
CA VAL A 113 -4.82 21.64 -17.78
C VAL A 113 -4.11 20.69 -16.80
N ALA A 114 -4.77 20.25 -15.74
CA ALA A 114 -4.21 19.26 -14.80
C ALA A 114 -4.09 17.88 -15.46
N HIS A 115 -3.04 17.11 -15.15
CA HIS A 115 -2.94 15.72 -15.59
C HIS A 115 -4.03 14.85 -14.94
N LYS A 116 -4.50 13.83 -15.65
CA LYS A 116 -5.47 12.86 -15.12
C LYS A 116 -4.78 11.67 -14.49
N ARG A 117 -3.56 11.36 -14.95
CA ARG A 117 -2.82 10.16 -14.56
C ARG A 117 -1.36 10.45 -14.26
N PHE A 118 -0.79 9.62 -13.39
CA PHE A 118 0.63 9.49 -13.16
C PHE A 118 1.05 8.03 -13.30
N GLN A 119 2.35 7.79 -13.43
CA GLN A 119 2.94 6.46 -13.54
C GLN A 119 4.13 6.31 -12.60
N LEU A 120 4.40 5.09 -12.15
CA LEU A 120 5.61 4.78 -11.38
C LEU A 120 6.81 4.74 -12.32
N VAL A 121 7.93 5.39 -11.98
CA VAL A 121 9.12 5.48 -12.84
C VAL A 121 10.43 5.12 -12.11
N GLY A 122 10.31 4.43 -10.98
CA GLY A 122 11.43 4.05 -10.14
C GLY A 122 10.95 3.44 -8.82
N LEU A 123 11.57 3.86 -7.72
CA LEU A 123 11.26 3.39 -6.38
C LEU A 123 9.76 3.58 -6.06
N ALA A 124 9.07 2.51 -5.65
CA ALA A 124 7.70 2.57 -5.16
C ALA A 124 7.55 1.67 -3.94
N SER A 125 8.03 2.18 -2.80
CA SER A 125 8.16 1.43 -1.55
C SER A 125 7.27 2.03 -0.46
N THR A 126 6.54 1.19 0.25
CA THR A 126 5.78 1.55 1.44
C THR A 126 6.22 0.65 2.59
N ARG A 127 6.62 1.25 3.71
CA ARG A 127 7.15 0.56 4.89
C ARG A 127 6.27 0.84 6.09
N ILE A 128 6.04 -0.20 6.88
CA ILE A 128 5.27 -0.14 8.12
C ILE A 128 6.18 -0.64 9.22
N TYR A 129 6.43 0.20 10.21
CA TYR A 129 7.21 -0.12 11.39
C TYR A 129 6.24 -0.36 12.55
N LEU A 130 6.39 -1.50 13.21
CA LEU A 130 5.60 -1.84 14.38
C LEU A 130 6.43 -1.63 15.64
N TYR A 131 5.93 -0.80 16.54
CA TYR A 131 6.57 -0.48 17.82
C TYR A 131 5.75 -1.02 18.98
N GLY A 132 6.41 -1.64 19.95
CA GLY A 132 5.80 -2.11 21.21
C GLY A 132 5.72 -1.03 22.28
N ASP A 133 5.36 -1.43 23.51
CA ASP A 133 5.15 -0.54 24.67
C ASP A 133 6.37 0.34 25.03
N ASP A 134 7.59 -0.11 24.74
CA ASP A 134 8.85 0.62 25.02
C ASP A 134 9.41 1.40 23.81
N ASP A 135 8.57 1.66 22.79
CA ASP A 135 9.01 2.18 21.48
C ASP A 135 10.12 1.34 20.82
N LYS A 136 10.27 0.08 21.24
CA LYS A 136 11.15 -0.89 20.58
C LYS A 136 10.50 -1.34 19.28
N LEU A 137 11.25 -1.31 18.19
CA LEU A 137 10.83 -1.87 16.92
C LEU A 137 10.67 -3.39 17.08
N VAL A 138 9.48 -3.89 16.76
CA VAL A 138 9.11 -5.31 16.87
C VAL A 138 9.12 -5.98 15.50
N ALA A 139 8.59 -5.30 14.49
CA ALA A 139 8.55 -5.81 13.12
C ALA A 139 8.54 -4.67 12.10
N ARG A 140 8.96 -4.99 10.88
CA ARG A 140 8.89 -4.11 9.72
C ARG A 140 8.26 -4.85 8.54
N TRP A 141 7.22 -4.28 7.98
CA TRP A 141 6.56 -4.78 6.78
C TRP A 141 6.88 -3.84 5.61
N ASN A 142 7.36 -4.39 4.50
CA ASN A 142 7.70 -3.61 3.31
C ASN A 142 6.86 -4.10 2.13
N PHE A 143 6.23 -3.16 1.44
CA PHE A 143 5.46 -3.37 0.21
C PHE A 143 6.15 -2.60 -0.90
N ASP A 144 6.63 -3.34 -1.89
CA ASP A 144 7.32 -2.75 -3.02
C ASP A 144 6.54 -3.05 -4.30
N VAL A 145 6.14 -1.99 -5.01
CA VAL A 145 5.52 -2.12 -6.31
C VAL A 145 6.63 -2.08 -7.35
N GLY A 146 6.81 -3.18 -8.08
CA GLY A 146 7.84 -3.31 -9.10
C GLY A 146 7.64 -2.29 -10.23
N ASP A 147 8.75 -1.74 -10.71
CA ASP A 147 8.80 -0.85 -11.88
C ASP A 147 9.17 -1.62 -13.15
N ALA A 148 9.56 -0.91 -14.22
CA ALA A 148 10.00 -1.57 -15.44
C ALA A 148 11.25 -2.44 -15.25
N ALA A 149 12.08 -2.16 -14.24
CA ALA A 149 13.34 -2.83 -13.93
C ALA A 149 13.18 -4.00 -12.93
N SER A 150 12.14 -4.00 -12.09
CA SER A 150 11.80 -5.12 -11.20
C SER A 150 10.38 -5.62 -11.47
N PRO A 151 10.18 -6.78 -12.13
CA PRO A 151 8.84 -7.28 -12.41
C PRO A 151 8.09 -7.70 -11.13
N GLY A 152 6.79 -7.40 -11.09
CA GLY A 152 5.86 -7.92 -10.09
C GLY A 152 5.56 -6.97 -8.93
N CYS A 153 4.97 -7.53 -7.88
CA CYS A 153 4.70 -6.82 -6.62
C CYS A 153 5.28 -7.67 -5.50
N HIS A 154 6.03 -7.03 -4.60
CA HIS A 154 6.75 -7.73 -3.56
C HIS A 154 6.23 -7.32 -2.19
N PHE A 155 6.11 -8.31 -1.33
CA PHE A 155 5.90 -8.11 0.09
C PHE A 155 7.03 -8.77 0.86
N HIS A 156 7.59 -8.04 1.82
CA HIS A 156 8.66 -8.49 2.66
C HIS A 156 8.32 -8.22 4.13
N VAL A 157 8.33 -9.27 4.95
CA VAL A 157 8.33 -9.16 6.41
C VAL A 157 9.77 -9.24 6.88
N GLN A 158 10.17 -8.29 7.71
CA GLN A 158 11.40 -8.34 8.49
C GLN A 158 11.04 -8.25 9.95
N LEU A 159 11.38 -9.28 10.71
CA LEU A 159 11.17 -9.29 12.16
C LEU A 159 12.39 -8.65 12.82
N ALA A 160 12.17 -7.73 13.76
CA ALA A 160 13.27 -7.07 14.43
C ALA A 160 13.81 -7.99 15.52
N GLU A 161 15.10 -8.30 15.46
CA GLU A 161 15.82 -8.90 16.58
C GLU A 161 16.42 -7.77 17.41
N SER A 162 16.12 -7.70 18.71
CA SER A 162 16.88 -6.79 19.58
C SER A 162 18.33 -7.27 19.64
N LYS A 163 19.30 -6.35 19.77
CA LYS A 163 20.71 -6.71 20.03
C LYS A 163 20.85 -7.62 21.27
N GLU A 164 19.95 -7.44 22.25
CA GLU A 164 19.85 -8.29 23.43
C GLU A 164 19.32 -9.70 23.09
N ALA A 165 18.38 -9.86 22.16
CA ALA A 165 17.86 -11.15 21.71
C ALA A 165 18.86 -11.92 20.83
N LEU A 166 19.67 -11.20 20.04
CA LEU A 166 20.84 -11.75 19.33
C LEU A 166 21.93 -12.24 20.30
N ALA A 167 22.11 -11.57 21.44
CA ALA A 167 23.03 -11.99 22.49
C ALA A 167 22.49 -13.15 23.36
N ALA A 168 21.18 -13.16 23.65
CA ALA A 168 20.53 -14.22 24.41
C ALA A 168 20.36 -15.53 23.61
N SER A 169 20.17 -15.43 22.28
CA SER A 169 20.12 -16.60 21.38
C SER A 169 21.48 -17.30 21.27
N SER A 170 22.59 -16.56 21.37
CA SER A 170 23.94 -17.14 21.52
C SER A 170 24.23 -17.75 22.90
N ALA A 171 23.41 -17.46 23.92
CA ALA A 171 23.55 -17.97 25.28
C ALA A 171 22.56 -19.09 25.65
N GLY A 172 21.83 -19.64 24.68
CA GLY A 172 20.93 -20.78 24.88
C GLY A 172 19.59 -20.45 25.56
N GLN A 173 19.26 -19.17 25.76
CA GLN A 173 17.93 -18.74 26.21
C GLN A 173 17.13 -18.21 25.01
N THR A 174 16.41 -19.12 24.36
CA THR A 174 15.56 -18.85 23.19
C THR A 174 14.18 -18.33 23.63
N GLN A 175 14.11 -17.14 24.22
CA GLN A 175 12.84 -16.40 24.20
C GLN A 175 12.85 -15.49 22.98
N SER A 176 12.49 -16.08 21.84
CA SER A 176 12.56 -15.40 20.56
C SER A 176 11.51 -14.29 20.50
N LEU A 177 11.92 -13.08 20.11
CA LEU A 177 11.00 -11.97 19.79
C LEU A 177 10.06 -12.29 18.61
N TYR A 178 10.22 -13.44 17.95
CA TYR A 178 9.34 -13.90 16.86
C TYR A 178 7.89 -14.18 17.29
N SER A 179 7.52 -13.98 18.57
CA SER A 179 6.15 -14.19 19.07
C SER A 179 5.36 -12.89 19.35
N ALA A 180 5.96 -11.72 19.17
CA ALA A 180 5.34 -10.48 19.65
C ALA A 180 4.21 -9.97 18.74
N VAL A 181 4.25 -10.27 17.44
CA VAL A 181 3.16 -9.97 16.49
C VAL A 181 3.05 -11.11 15.50
N ASP A 182 1.82 -11.51 15.18
CA ASP A 182 1.56 -12.56 14.21
C ASP A 182 2.06 -12.14 12.81
N VAL A 183 2.49 -13.13 12.02
CA VAL A 183 2.82 -12.87 10.62
C VAL A 183 1.56 -12.39 9.90
N PRO A 184 1.62 -11.29 9.14
CA PRO A 184 0.42 -10.72 8.57
C PRO A 184 -0.34 -11.64 7.64
N ARG A 185 -1.66 -11.55 7.71
CA ARG A 185 -2.54 -12.33 6.85
C ARG A 185 -2.70 -11.63 5.51
N TRP A 186 -2.44 -12.39 4.44
CA TRP A 186 -2.68 -12.00 3.04
C TRP A 186 -2.06 -10.67 2.56
N PRO A 187 -0.74 -10.62 2.34
CA PRO A 187 -0.04 -9.36 2.09
C PRO A 187 0.21 -9.03 0.61
N SER A 188 -0.23 -9.85 -0.35
CA SER A 188 0.30 -9.84 -1.72
C SER A 188 -0.38 -8.87 -2.70
N VAL A 189 -1.31 -8.01 -2.25
CA VAL A 189 -2.14 -7.17 -3.14
C VAL A 189 -2.26 -5.74 -2.62
N ILE A 190 -1.16 -5.15 -2.15
CA ILE A 190 -1.10 -3.75 -1.71
C ILE A 190 -0.47 -2.91 -2.81
N PHE A 191 -1.25 -1.98 -3.38
CA PHE A 191 -0.81 -1.19 -4.53
C PHE A 191 -0.69 0.28 -4.22
N THR A 192 -1.37 0.82 -3.20
CA THR A 192 -1.28 2.24 -2.84
C THR A 192 -0.84 2.42 -1.39
N PRO A 193 -0.31 3.60 -1.01
CA PRO A 193 -0.04 3.90 0.40
C PRO A 193 -1.31 3.78 1.28
N SER A 194 -2.48 4.09 0.73
CA SER A 194 -3.76 3.94 1.42
C SER A 194 -4.14 2.46 1.64
N ASP A 195 -3.83 1.56 0.71
CA ASP A 195 -4.00 0.11 0.95
C ASP A 195 -3.12 -0.37 2.11
N ALA A 196 -1.89 0.14 2.21
CA ALA A 196 -0.96 -0.23 3.27
C ALA A 196 -1.46 0.23 4.65
N VAL A 197 -2.08 1.41 4.71
CA VAL A 197 -2.74 1.90 5.93
C VAL A 197 -3.93 1.01 6.29
N ASP A 198 -4.83 0.72 5.34
CA ASP A 198 -5.99 -0.17 5.58
C ASP A 198 -5.56 -1.57 6.04
N PHE A 199 -4.48 -2.09 5.47
CA PHE A 199 -3.87 -3.34 5.87
C PHE A 199 -3.37 -3.32 7.32
N VAL A 200 -2.56 -2.34 7.72
CA VAL A 200 -2.08 -2.30 9.12
C VAL A 200 -3.22 -2.10 10.11
N LEU A 201 -4.28 -1.39 9.72
CA LEU A 201 -5.47 -1.27 10.55
C LEU A 201 -6.18 -2.63 10.72
N GLY A 202 -6.31 -3.41 9.65
CA GLY A 202 -6.85 -4.76 9.70
C GLY A 202 -6.02 -5.73 10.55
N GLU A 203 -4.70 -5.63 10.47
CA GLU A 203 -3.81 -6.50 11.25
C GLU A 203 -3.70 -6.07 12.72
N LEU A 204 -3.73 -4.77 13.04
CA LEU A 204 -3.61 -4.31 14.42
C LEU A 204 -4.94 -4.32 15.18
N PHE A 205 -6.06 -4.02 14.52
CA PHE A 205 -7.36 -3.84 15.19
C PHE A 205 -8.40 -4.89 14.79
N GLN A 206 -8.05 -5.81 13.88
CA GLN A 206 -8.80 -7.03 13.61
C GLN A 206 -10.30 -6.76 13.37
N GLU A 207 -11.15 -7.40 14.17
CA GLU A 207 -12.60 -7.32 14.12
C GLU A 207 -13.13 -5.89 14.35
N GLY A 208 -12.43 -5.08 15.15
CA GLY A 208 -12.77 -3.68 15.37
C GLY A 208 -12.70 -2.89 14.05
N TRP A 209 -11.58 -3.01 13.35
CA TRP A 209 -11.42 -2.38 12.03
C TRP A 209 -12.42 -2.92 11.02
N ARG A 210 -12.62 -4.24 10.95
CA ARG A 210 -13.60 -4.85 10.04
C ARG A 210 -14.99 -4.25 10.22
N LYS A 211 -15.48 -4.18 11.46
CA LYS A 211 -16.80 -3.61 11.79
C LYS A 211 -16.89 -2.14 11.41
N GLU A 212 -15.84 -1.36 11.64
CA GLU A 212 -15.79 0.05 11.27
C GLU A 212 -15.81 0.24 9.75
N ALA A 213 -14.93 -0.45 9.03
CA ALA A 213 -14.84 -0.40 7.59
C ALA A 213 -16.17 -0.82 6.94
N ASP A 214 -16.82 -1.88 7.44
CA ASP A 214 -18.14 -2.32 6.98
C ASP A 214 -19.23 -1.27 7.26
N ARG A 215 -19.21 -0.65 8.45
CA ARG A 215 -20.15 0.42 8.82
C ARG A 215 -19.98 1.62 7.91
N TYR A 216 -18.75 2.08 7.71
CA TYR A 216 -18.46 3.22 6.84
C TYR A 216 -18.82 2.90 5.40
N ALA A 217 -18.48 1.70 4.89
CA ALA A 217 -18.79 1.28 3.53
C ALA A 217 -20.30 1.21 3.24
N ARG A 218 -21.15 0.89 4.23
CA ARG A 218 -22.61 0.97 4.06
C ARG A 218 -23.11 2.40 3.87
N ASN A 219 -22.49 3.37 4.54
CA ASN A 219 -22.88 4.78 4.48
C ASN A 219 -22.23 5.52 3.30
N GLN A 220 -21.00 5.14 2.97
CA GLN A 220 -20.16 5.74 1.95
C GLN A 220 -19.43 4.62 1.18
N PRO A 221 -20.11 3.97 0.21
CA PRO A 221 -19.62 2.75 -0.46
C PRO A 221 -18.41 2.99 -1.36
N ARG A 222 -17.93 4.23 -1.43
CA ARG A 222 -16.90 4.65 -2.37
C ARG A 222 -15.56 3.98 -2.10
N TRP A 223 -15.12 3.91 -0.84
CA TRP A 223 -13.89 3.20 -0.46
C TRP A 223 -13.92 1.74 -0.88
N ALA A 224 -14.96 1.01 -0.44
CA ALA A 224 -15.17 -0.39 -0.78
C ALA A 224 -15.25 -0.62 -2.30
N THR A 225 -15.87 0.30 -3.05
CA THR A 225 -15.94 0.22 -4.51
C THR A 225 -14.55 0.36 -5.16
N LEU A 226 -13.73 1.30 -4.70
CA LEU A 226 -12.36 1.49 -5.21
C LEU A 226 -11.50 0.26 -4.95
N GLN A 227 -11.49 -0.24 -3.71
CA GLN A 227 -10.74 -1.44 -3.33
C GLN A 227 -11.22 -2.67 -4.10
N LYS A 228 -12.53 -2.95 -4.09
CA LYS A 228 -13.10 -4.12 -4.77
C LYS A 228 -12.74 -4.13 -6.25
N LYS A 229 -12.83 -2.98 -6.92
CA LYS A 229 -12.44 -2.86 -8.33
C LYS A 229 -10.96 -3.22 -8.52
N ARG A 230 -10.06 -2.61 -7.74
CA ARG A 230 -8.62 -2.85 -7.85
C ARG A 230 -8.28 -4.32 -7.61
N LEU A 231 -8.77 -4.89 -6.52
CA LEU A 231 -8.56 -6.29 -6.17
C LEU A 231 -9.08 -7.23 -7.26
N THR A 232 -10.27 -6.96 -7.81
CA THR A 232 -10.84 -7.78 -8.89
C THR A 232 -9.95 -7.76 -10.13
N GLU A 233 -9.47 -6.59 -10.56
CA GLU A 233 -8.61 -6.47 -11.74
C GLU A 233 -7.27 -7.18 -11.55
N VAL A 234 -6.64 -6.99 -10.38
CA VAL A 234 -5.35 -7.63 -10.06
C VAL A 234 -5.50 -9.15 -9.98
N LEU A 235 -6.48 -9.65 -9.24
CA LEU A 235 -6.70 -11.10 -9.08
C LEU A 235 -7.07 -11.74 -10.43
N SER A 236 -7.87 -11.05 -11.25
CA SER A 236 -8.18 -11.53 -12.61
C SER A 236 -6.95 -11.56 -13.51
N TRP A 237 -6.06 -10.57 -13.40
CA TRP A 237 -4.79 -10.59 -14.12
C TRP A 237 -3.90 -11.74 -13.66
N MET A 238 -3.73 -11.94 -12.35
CA MET A 238 -2.97 -13.05 -11.79
C MET A 238 -3.54 -14.40 -12.26
N HIS A 239 -4.86 -14.58 -12.20
CA HIS A 239 -5.54 -15.77 -12.71
C HIS A 239 -5.20 -16.04 -14.18
N ARG A 240 -5.34 -15.04 -15.05
CA ARG A 240 -4.98 -15.18 -16.48
C ARG A 240 -3.51 -15.49 -16.71
N ARG A 241 -2.60 -15.05 -15.82
CA ARG A 241 -1.16 -15.38 -15.89
C ARG A 241 -0.88 -16.82 -15.48
N VAL A 242 -1.65 -17.35 -14.53
CA VAL A 242 -1.59 -18.76 -14.13
C VAL A 242 -2.15 -19.66 -15.23
N GLU A 243 -3.31 -19.34 -15.80
CA GLU A 243 -3.91 -20.14 -16.88
C GLU A 243 -3.03 -20.25 -18.13
N LYS A 244 -2.22 -19.23 -18.40
CA LYS A 244 -1.34 -19.17 -19.57
C LYS A 244 0.09 -19.64 -19.30
N SER A 245 0.40 -20.13 -18.10
CA SER A 245 1.76 -20.56 -17.79
C SER A 245 2.03 -21.97 -18.32
N ASP A 246 3.01 -22.12 -19.19
CA ASP A 246 3.48 -23.42 -19.68
C ASP A 246 4.36 -24.18 -18.66
N GLY A 247 4.76 -23.50 -17.58
CA GLY A 247 5.62 -24.04 -16.51
C GLY A 247 5.08 -23.78 -15.11
N ALA A 248 5.95 -23.70 -14.11
CA ALA A 248 5.53 -23.45 -12.73
C ALA A 248 4.81 -22.09 -12.61
N ALA A 249 3.51 -22.12 -12.33
CA ALA A 249 2.65 -20.94 -12.23
C ALA A 249 3.21 -19.86 -11.30
N TRP A 250 3.85 -20.26 -10.20
CA TRP A 250 4.50 -19.36 -9.25
C TRP A 250 5.67 -18.58 -9.85
N LEU A 251 6.51 -19.24 -10.67
CA LEU A 251 7.61 -18.58 -11.36
C LEU A 251 7.09 -17.65 -12.46
N SER A 252 6.02 -18.07 -13.16
CA SER A 252 5.33 -17.22 -14.15
C SER A 252 4.78 -15.94 -13.52
N LEU A 253 4.14 -16.03 -12.35
CA LEU A 253 3.62 -14.87 -11.63
C LEU A 253 4.72 -13.94 -11.13
N LYS A 254 5.80 -14.49 -10.55
CA LYS A 254 6.95 -13.69 -10.08
C LYS A 254 7.65 -12.93 -11.21
N ALA A 255 7.75 -13.53 -12.39
CA ALA A 255 8.35 -12.90 -13.55
C ALA A 255 7.39 -11.97 -14.32
N ALA A 256 6.08 -12.06 -14.07
CA ALA A 256 5.08 -11.32 -14.83
C ALA A 256 5.12 -9.82 -14.50
N LYS A 257 5.00 -8.99 -15.54
CA LYS A 257 4.77 -7.55 -15.40
C LYS A 257 3.27 -7.25 -15.50
N PRO A 258 2.70 -6.48 -14.56
CA PRO A 258 1.32 -6.06 -14.67
C PRO A 258 1.16 -5.11 -15.88
N PRO A 259 0.05 -5.18 -16.63
CA PRO A 259 -0.19 -4.25 -17.72
C PRO A 259 -0.29 -2.80 -17.23
N VAL A 260 0.16 -1.85 -18.05
CA VAL A 260 0.17 -0.41 -17.73
C VAL A 260 -1.18 0.09 -17.19
N GLY A 261 -2.26 -0.37 -17.81
CA GLY A 261 -3.62 0.03 -17.48
C GLY A 261 -4.33 -0.79 -16.41
N LEU A 262 -3.64 -1.71 -15.72
CA LEU A 262 -4.28 -2.67 -14.79
C LEU A 262 -5.11 -1.97 -13.70
N LEU A 263 -4.63 -0.84 -13.20
CA LEU A 263 -5.24 -0.10 -12.09
C LEU A 263 -6.10 1.09 -12.56
N LEU A 264 -6.19 1.30 -13.88
CA LEU A 264 -6.97 2.40 -14.43
C LEU A 264 -8.46 2.06 -14.42
N SER A 265 -9.29 3.10 -14.28
CA SER A 265 -10.71 2.87 -14.46
C SER A 265 -10.98 2.54 -15.92
N SER A 266 -11.41 1.31 -16.20
CA SER A 266 -12.01 0.98 -17.50
C SER A 266 -13.20 1.91 -17.68
N SER A 267 -13.02 2.94 -18.53
CA SER A 267 -14.11 3.77 -19.03
C SER A 267 -15.12 2.81 -19.68
N LYS A 268 -16.24 2.57 -19.01
CA LYS A 268 -17.43 2.07 -19.70
C LYS A 268 -18.00 3.21 -20.54
#